data_AF-A0A2S9FLS6-F1
#
_entry.id   AF-A0A2S9FLS6-F1
#
_cell.length_a   1.000
_cell.length_b   1.000
_cell.length_c   1.000
_cell.angle_alpha   90.00
_cell.angle_beta   90.00
_cell.angle_gamma   90.00
#
_symmetry.space_group_name_H-M   'P 1'
#
loop_
_entity.id
_entity.type
_entity.pdbx_description
1 polymer ?
#
loop_
_entity_poly.entity_id
_entity_poly.type
_entity_poly.pdbx_seq_one_letter_code
_entity_poly.pdbx_strand_id
1 'polypeptide(L)'
;TLGLTSDRTLFLGAAGAGVGVDDAGDWRNRNPDVLRYSMTAPGDFIELVQGIPGGPHGADPDEMDGVIRLGTGNYDDGRPVVGWDAHSGMLNRPSDSWRTILGIITGDSPFVRAAG
;
A
#
# COMPACT_ATOMS: atom_id res chain seq x y z
N THR A 1 -26.82 1.78 5.78
CA THR A 1 -25.57 1.54 5.04
C THR A 1 -24.67 0.67 5.88
N LEU A 2 -24.06 -0.36 5.29
CA LEU A 2 -23.05 -1.21 5.93
C LEU A 2 -21.68 -0.73 5.45
N GLY A 3 -20.71 -0.59 6.35
CA GLY A 3 -19.35 -0.14 6.03
C GLY A 3 -18.62 0.40 7.26
N LEU A 4 -17.30 0.50 7.16
CA LEU A 4 -16.43 1.15 8.16
C LEU A 4 -15.98 2.51 7.61
N THR A 5 -16.19 3.58 8.37
CA THR A 5 -15.54 4.86 8.07
C THR A 5 -14.08 4.75 8.46
N SER A 6 -13.18 5.03 7.53
CA SER A 6 -11.75 5.06 7.77
C SER A 6 -11.22 6.46 7.51
N ASP A 7 -10.38 6.96 8.41
CA ASP A 7 -9.62 8.20 8.21
C ASP A 7 -8.31 7.93 7.43
N ARG A 8 -7.84 6.68 7.41
CA ARG A 8 -6.58 6.26 6.78
C ARG A 8 -6.67 4.86 6.18
N THR A 9 -6.35 4.72 4.91
CA THR A 9 -6.36 3.42 4.20
C THR A 9 -4.97 3.10 3.65
N LEU A 10 -4.51 1.87 3.83
CA LEU A 10 -3.26 1.36 3.25
C LEU A 10 -3.54 0.17 2.34
N PHE A 11 -3.13 0.27 1.08
CA PHE A 11 -3.01 -0.85 0.15
C PHE A 11 -1.63 -1.49 0.33
N LEU A 12 -1.56 -2.54 1.15
CA LEU A 12 -0.29 -3.23 1.45
C LEU A 12 -0.17 -4.50 0.60
N GLY A 13 0.86 -4.57 -0.27
CA GLY A 13 1.09 -5.72 -1.15
C GLY A 13 -0.17 -6.14 -1.89
N ALA A 14 -0.94 -5.15 -2.38
CA ALA A 14 -2.28 -5.36 -2.90
C ALA A 14 -2.25 -5.60 -4.41
N ALA A 15 -3.03 -6.57 -4.89
CA ALA A 15 -3.16 -6.85 -6.32
C ALA A 15 -3.91 -5.74 -7.10
N GLY A 16 -4.62 -4.83 -6.42
CA GLY A 16 -5.36 -3.76 -7.07
C GLY A 16 -6.10 -2.85 -6.10
N ALA A 17 -6.60 -1.73 -6.62
CA ALA A 17 -7.31 -0.68 -5.91
C ALA A 17 -8.76 -1.04 -5.52
N GLY A 18 -9.23 -2.22 -5.96
CA GLY A 18 -10.54 -2.76 -5.63
C GLY A 18 -11.47 -2.89 -6.84
N VAL A 19 -12.56 -3.62 -6.65
CA VAL A 19 -13.57 -3.90 -7.69
C VAL A 19 -14.19 -2.60 -8.21
N GLY A 20 -14.27 -2.47 -9.54
CA GLY A 20 -14.87 -1.32 -10.21
C GLY A 20 -13.97 -0.10 -10.30
N VAL A 21 -12.66 -0.28 -10.06
CA VAL A 21 -11.61 0.68 -10.40
C VAL A 21 -10.75 0.00 -11.45
N ASP A 22 -11.12 0.08 -12.73
CA ASP A 22 -10.40 -0.64 -13.79
C ASP A 22 -9.21 0.16 -14.32
N ASP A 23 -9.25 1.49 -14.19
CA ASP A 23 -8.13 2.41 -14.41
C ASP A 23 -8.17 3.64 -13.47
N ALA A 24 -7.18 4.52 -13.58
CA ALA A 24 -7.07 5.74 -12.76
C ALA A 24 -8.24 6.73 -12.97
N GLY A 25 -8.95 6.68 -14.10
CA GLY A 25 -10.14 7.49 -14.36
C GLY A 25 -11.39 7.02 -13.59
N ASP A 26 -11.45 5.73 -13.22
CA ASP A 26 -12.50 5.20 -12.35
C ASP A 26 -12.27 5.54 -10.87
N TRP A 27 -11.02 5.86 -10.53
CA TRP A 27 -10.66 6.21 -9.17
C TRP A 27 -11.35 7.50 -8.73
N ARG A 28 -12.25 7.35 -7.76
CA ARG A 28 -12.91 8.49 -7.13
C ARG A 28 -12.54 8.53 -5.67
N ASN A 29 -11.64 9.44 -5.33
CA ASN A 29 -11.42 9.81 -3.94
C ASN A 29 -12.66 10.58 -3.41
N ARG A 30 -13.68 9.82 -2.97
CA ARG A 30 -14.97 10.36 -2.52
C ARG A 30 -14.88 11.23 -1.27
N ASN A 31 -13.82 11.07 -0.48
CA ASN A 31 -13.58 11.87 0.71
C ASN A 31 -12.12 12.33 0.74
N PRO A 32 -11.85 13.60 0.39
CA PRO A 32 -10.49 14.13 0.34
C PRO A 32 -9.80 14.19 1.70
N ASP A 33 -10.57 14.13 2.80
CA ASP A 33 -10.01 14.12 4.16
C ASP A 33 -9.44 12.75 4.54
N VAL A 34 -9.76 11.68 3.79
CA VAL A 34 -9.22 10.34 4.04
C VAL A 34 -7.86 10.21 3.37
N LEU A 35 -6.84 9.95 4.18
CA LEU A 35 -5.49 9.70 3.69
C LEU A 35 -5.39 8.28 3.13
N ARG A 36 -4.78 8.15 1.96
CA ARG A 36 -4.62 6.87 1.28
C ARG A 36 -3.16 6.63 0.97
N TYR A 37 -2.72 5.42 1.24
CA TYR A 37 -1.35 4.99 1.10
C TYR A 37 -1.28 3.69 0.33
N SER A 38 -0.18 3.46 -0.36
CA SER A 38 0.17 2.17 -0.92
C SER A 38 1.59 1.78 -0.50
N MET A 39 1.83 0.48 -0.38
CA MET A 39 3.15 -0.05 -0.06
C MET A 39 3.30 -1.43 -0.70
N THR A 40 4.11 -1.51 -1.75
CA THR A 40 4.51 -2.76 -2.40
C THR A 40 6.03 -2.87 -2.34
N ALA A 41 6.53 -4.02 -1.86
CA ALA A 41 7.97 -4.25 -1.79
C ALA A 41 8.56 -4.49 -3.19
N PRO A 42 9.71 -3.89 -3.53
CA PRO A 42 10.36 -4.19 -4.80
C PRO A 42 10.66 -5.68 -4.93
N GLY A 43 10.27 -6.30 -6.03
CA GLY A 43 10.43 -7.73 -6.28
C GLY A 43 9.43 -8.63 -5.52
N ASP A 44 8.41 -8.05 -4.88
CA ASP A 44 7.25 -8.80 -4.40
C ASP A 44 6.56 -9.49 -5.59
N PHE A 45 6.15 -10.74 -5.42
CA PHE A 45 5.44 -11.47 -6.48
C PHE A 45 4.11 -10.79 -6.85
N ILE A 46 3.54 -9.99 -5.96
CA ILE A 46 2.29 -9.26 -6.24
C ILE A 46 2.45 -8.28 -7.39
N GLU A 47 3.66 -7.73 -7.63
CA GLU A 47 3.92 -6.84 -8.77
C GLU A 47 3.61 -7.51 -10.13
N LEU A 48 3.62 -8.85 -10.19
CA LEU A 48 3.27 -9.62 -11.40
C LEU A 48 1.76 -9.64 -11.69
N VAL A 49 0.94 -9.36 -10.69
CA VAL A 49 -0.52 -9.41 -10.78
C VAL A 49 -1.20 -8.08 -10.44
N GLN A 50 -0.41 -7.08 -10.04
CA GLN A 50 -0.87 -5.76 -9.66
C GLN A 50 -1.43 -5.02 -10.88
N GLY A 51 -2.67 -4.56 -10.79
CA GLY A 51 -3.28 -3.72 -11.83
C GLY A 51 -3.51 -4.39 -13.18
N ILE A 52 -3.55 -5.73 -13.27
CA ILE A 52 -3.81 -6.43 -14.54
C ILE A 52 -5.09 -5.88 -15.19
N PRO A 53 -5.04 -5.33 -16.42
CA PRO A 53 -6.21 -4.82 -17.11
C PRO A 53 -7.30 -5.89 -17.26
N GLY A 54 -8.52 -5.57 -16.82
CA GLY A 54 -9.64 -6.52 -16.79
C GLY A 54 -9.52 -7.63 -15.74
N GLY A 55 -8.51 -7.54 -14.86
CA GLY A 55 -8.34 -8.43 -13.71
C GLY A 55 -9.35 -8.13 -12.60
N PRO A 56 -9.66 -9.11 -11.73
CA PRO A 56 -10.73 -8.97 -10.74
C PRO A 56 -10.39 -8.06 -9.55
N HIS A 57 -9.16 -7.54 -9.49
CA HIS A 57 -8.63 -6.80 -8.35
C HIS A 57 -8.65 -5.27 -8.53
N GLY A 58 -8.87 -4.81 -9.76
CA GLY A 58 -8.78 -3.40 -10.15
C GLY A 58 -7.36 -2.94 -10.48
N ALA A 59 -7.24 -1.67 -10.84
CA ALA A 59 -6.02 -0.99 -11.25
C ALA A 59 -4.96 -0.93 -10.15
N ASP A 60 -3.72 -0.63 -10.54
CA ASP A 60 -2.59 -0.54 -9.62
C ASP A 60 -2.79 0.61 -8.60
N PRO A 61 -2.86 0.33 -7.27
CA PRO A 61 -3.02 1.37 -6.26
C PRO A 61 -1.85 2.37 -6.19
N ASP A 62 -0.65 2.00 -6.64
CA ASP A 62 0.53 2.89 -6.68
C ASP A 62 0.39 4.02 -7.70
N GLU A 63 -0.52 3.88 -8.67
CA GLU A 63 -0.75 4.84 -9.75
C GLU A 63 -1.99 5.73 -9.53
N MET A 64 -2.68 5.57 -8.39
CA MET A 64 -3.95 6.25 -8.13
C MET A 64 -3.77 7.67 -7.61
N ASP A 65 -4.53 8.62 -8.17
CA ASP A 65 -4.48 10.03 -7.76
C ASP A 65 -4.78 10.21 -6.26
N GLY A 66 -3.86 10.89 -5.57
CA GLY A 66 -3.98 11.15 -4.12
C GLY A 66 -3.64 9.96 -3.23
N VAL A 67 -3.17 8.84 -3.78
CA VAL A 67 -2.53 7.76 -3.02
C VAL A 67 -1.06 8.09 -2.81
N ILE A 68 -0.60 8.00 -1.56
CA ILE A 68 0.79 8.25 -1.17
C ILE A 68 1.54 6.92 -1.19
N ARG A 69 2.42 6.73 -2.17
CA ARG A 69 3.29 5.55 -2.24
C ARG A 69 4.36 5.59 -1.16
N LEU A 70 4.52 4.49 -0.43
CA LEU A 70 5.44 4.36 0.70
C LEU A 70 6.61 3.44 0.36
N GLY A 71 7.78 3.76 0.91
CA GLY A 71 8.96 2.88 0.82
C GLY A 71 8.92 1.76 1.86
N THR A 72 9.53 0.62 1.54
CA THR A 72 9.57 -0.55 2.45
C THR A 72 10.76 -0.55 3.39
N GLY A 73 11.86 0.13 3.02
CA GLY A 73 13.07 0.29 3.83
C GLY A 73 13.79 -1.04 4.11
N ASN A 74 14.33 -1.18 5.32
CA ASN A 74 15.12 -2.34 5.73
C ASN A 74 14.47 -3.10 6.91
N TYR A 75 14.81 -4.38 7.01
CA TYR A 75 14.65 -5.15 8.25
C TYR A 75 15.63 -4.63 9.31
N ASP A 76 15.35 -4.92 10.58
CA ASP A 76 16.23 -4.50 11.70
C ASP A 76 17.64 -5.12 11.63
N ASP A 77 17.82 -6.18 10.85
CA ASP A 77 19.13 -6.79 10.56
C ASP A 77 19.90 -6.10 9.41
N GLY A 78 19.34 -5.02 8.86
CA GLY A 78 19.93 -4.20 7.81
C GLY A 78 19.69 -4.70 6.38
N ARG A 79 19.03 -5.85 6.18
CA ARG A 79 18.68 -6.32 4.83
C ARG A 79 17.51 -5.51 4.26
N PRO A 80 17.49 -5.24 2.94
CA PRO A 80 16.38 -4.55 2.31
C PRO A 80 15.09 -5.39 2.37
N VAL A 81 13.95 -4.71 2.54
CA VAL A 81 12.60 -5.31 2.48
C VAL A 81 12.18 -5.42 1.02
N VAL A 82 12.64 -6.48 0.35
CA VAL A 82 12.46 -6.75 -1.09
C VAL A 82 12.23 -8.24 -1.33
N GLY A 83 11.71 -8.59 -2.50
CA GLY A 83 11.53 -9.96 -2.95
C GLY A 83 10.25 -10.63 -2.41
N TRP A 84 10.09 -11.92 -2.73
CA TRP A 84 8.91 -12.71 -2.40
C TRP A 84 8.65 -12.78 -0.88
N ASP A 85 9.72 -12.91 -0.09
CA ASP A 85 9.62 -12.98 1.37
C ASP A 85 9.15 -11.65 2.00
N ALA A 86 9.21 -10.54 1.25
CA ALA A 86 8.75 -9.25 1.73
C ALA A 86 7.22 -9.14 1.77
N HIS A 87 6.50 -9.91 0.95
CA HIS A 87 5.03 -9.85 0.83
C HIS A 87 4.33 -9.89 2.19
N SER A 88 4.59 -10.95 2.97
CA SER A 88 4.14 -11.02 4.36
C SER A 88 5.17 -10.44 5.34
N GLY A 89 6.44 -10.35 4.91
CA GLY A 89 7.54 -9.85 5.74
C GLY A 89 7.36 -8.41 6.20
N MET A 90 6.67 -7.57 5.42
CA MET A 90 6.37 -6.17 5.79
C MET A 90 5.54 -6.06 7.09
N LEU A 91 4.65 -7.04 7.36
CA LEU A 91 3.84 -7.12 8.58
C LEU A 91 4.45 -8.01 9.65
N ASN A 92 5.17 -9.06 9.26
CA ASN A 92 5.52 -10.14 10.17
C ASN A 92 6.93 -10.04 10.74
N ARG A 93 7.73 -9.03 10.33
CA ARG A 93 9.12 -8.88 10.77
C ARG A 93 9.44 -7.45 11.21
N PRO A 94 10.25 -7.26 12.27
CA PRO A 94 10.77 -5.94 12.64
C PRO A 94 11.49 -5.28 11.46
N SER A 95 10.99 -4.11 11.07
CA SER A 95 11.41 -3.41 9.85
C SER A 95 10.96 -1.96 9.84
N ASP A 96 11.50 -1.17 8.92
CA ASP A 96 11.00 0.17 8.58
C ASP A 96 9.56 0.12 8.08
N SER A 97 9.20 -0.87 7.24
CA SER A 97 7.82 -1.08 6.77
C SER A 97 6.85 -1.32 7.93
N TRP A 98 7.21 -2.18 8.89
CA TRP A 98 6.37 -2.43 10.07
C TRP A 98 6.12 -1.15 10.89
N ARG A 99 7.17 -0.37 11.14
CA ARG A 99 7.06 0.90 11.88
C ARG A 99 6.23 1.94 11.12
N THR A 100 6.35 1.96 9.79
CA THR A 100 5.53 2.81 8.93
C THR A 100 4.05 2.45 9.02
N ILE A 101 3.72 1.14 8.92
CA ILE A 101 2.35 0.63 9.06
C ILE A 101 1.79 0.99 10.44
N LEU A 102 2.58 0.78 11.50
CA LEU A 102 2.19 1.15 12.85
C LEU A 102 1.91 2.65 12.97
N GLY A 103 2.75 3.51 12.40
CA GLY A 103 2.54 4.97 12.37
C GLY A 103 1.26 5.38 11.64
N ILE A 104 0.87 4.68 10.57
CA ILE A 104 -0.41 4.92 9.90
C ILE A 104 -1.57 4.56 10.84
N ILE A 105 -1.51 3.40 11.48
CA ILE A 105 -2.56 2.90 12.40
C ILE A 105 -2.72 3.82 13.61
N THR A 106 -1.62 4.27 14.21
CA THR A 106 -1.64 5.12 15.42
C THR A 106 -1.83 6.60 15.12
N GLY A 107 -1.78 7.00 13.85
CA GLY A 107 -1.81 8.39 13.43
C GLY A 107 -0.48 9.13 13.58
N ASP A 108 0.58 8.44 13.99
CA ASP A 108 1.90 9.00 14.28
C ASP A 108 2.80 9.09 13.03
N SER A 109 3.06 10.33 12.59
CA SER A 109 3.71 10.64 11.31
C SER A 109 5.25 10.48 11.19
N PRO A 110 6.08 10.44 12.25
CA PRO A 110 7.54 10.51 12.09
C PRO A 110 8.14 9.26 11.43
N PHE A 111 7.39 8.16 11.36
CA PHE A 111 7.82 6.91 10.74
C PHE A 111 7.34 6.74 9.29
N VAL A 112 6.43 7.60 8.81
CA VAL A 112 5.86 7.48 7.46
C VAL A 112 6.84 8.04 6.43
N ARG A 113 7.39 7.16 5.57
CA ARG A 113 8.34 7.54 4.52
C ARG A 113 7.73 7.28 3.15
N ALA A 114 7.60 8.34 2.35
CA ALA A 114 7.23 8.21 0.95
C ALA A 114 8.30 7.40 0.18
N ALA A 115 7.88 6.69 -0.86
CA ALA A 115 8.80 6.12 -1.83
C ALA A 115 9.55 7.25 -2.55
N GLY A 116 10.86 7.06 -2.76
CA GLY A 116 11.71 7.96 -3.55
C GLY A 116 11.73 7.59 -5.03
#